data_AF-A0A1W9WHH7-F1
#
_entry.id   AF-A0A1W9WHH7-F1
#
_cell.length_a   1.000
_cell.length_b   1.000
_cell.length_c   1.000
_cell.angle_alpha   90.00
_cell.angle_beta   90.00
_cell.angle_gamma   90.00
#
_symmetry.space_group_name_H-M   'P 1'
#
loop_
_entity.id
_entity.type
_entity.pdbx_description
1 polymer ?
#
loop_
_entity_poly.entity_id
_entity_poly.type
_entity_poly.pdbx_seq_one_letter_code
_entity_poly.pdbx_strand_id
1 'polypeptide(L)'
;MAKTKVPYISFFIGKDSCILDGFSLVNAISTVDESTRYPPIGYLVNCAYPSFLQASEQPTALYKRLIGYQANASSLDHCEIDEAVDLKVNDISDWGKQMLRFNQHYGIKILGGCCGTGVQHLKYLVNH
;
A
#
# COMPACT_ATOMS: atom_id res chain seq x y z
N MET A 1 16.42 -5.06 -7.49
CA MET A 1 16.87 -4.44 -8.75
C MET A 1 18.29 -4.86 -9.16
N ALA A 2 19.30 -4.82 -8.27
CA ALA A 2 20.73 -4.96 -8.63
C ALA A 2 21.11 -6.23 -9.43
N LYS A 3 20.56 -7.40 -9.11
CA LYS A 3 20.83 -8.64 -9.87
C LYS A 3 19.82 -8.93 -10.99
N THR A 4 18.54 -8.63 -10.75
CA THR A 4 17.45 -9.00 -11.66
C THR A 4 17.23 -7.98 -12.78
N LYS A 5 17.70 -6.73 -12.62
CA LYS A 5 17.46 -5.59 -13.52
C LYS A 5 15.97 -5.27 -13.78
N VAL A 6 15.07 -5.91 -13.06
CA VAL A 6 13.62 -5.67 -13.13
C VAL A 6 13.24 -4.62 -12.08
N PRO A 7 12.58 -3.51 -12.48
CA PRO A 7 12.09 -2.51 -11.54
C PRO A 7 10.85 -2.99 -10.79
N TYR A 8 10.75 -2.55 -9.55
CA TYR A 8 9.54 -2.55 -8.74
C TYR A 8 9.36 -1.13 -8.25
N ILE A 9 8.15 -0.61 -8.32
CA ILE A 9 7.85 0.78 -7.96
C ILE A 9 6.80 0.75 -6.86
N SER A 10 6.96 1.61 -5.86
CA SER A 10 5.96 1.82 -4.81
C SER A 10 5.45 3.26 -4.86
N PHE A 11 4.14 3.42 -4.67
CA PHE A 11 3.49 4.71 -4.56
C PHE A 11 3.07 4.99 -3.12
N PHE A 12 2.91 6.27 -2.82
CA PHE A 12 2.32 6.77 -1.58
C PHE A 12 0.97 7.39 -1.94
N ILE A 13 -0.07 7.08 -1.17
CA ILE A 13 -1.44 7.57 -1.43
C ILE A 13 -2.00 8.31 -0.22
N GLY A 14 -2.91 9.25 -0.48
CA GLY A 14 -3.70 9.95 0.52
C GLY A 14 -4.96 9.18 0.94
N LYS A 15 -5.71 9.77 1.88
CA LYS A 15 -7.00 9.26 2.38
C LYS A 15 -8.06 9.12 1.27
N ASP A 16 -7.88 9.86 0.18
CA ASP A 16 -8.72 9.89 -1.03
C ASP A 16 -8.33 8.80 -2.06
N SER A 17 -7.40 7.90 -1.74
CA SER A 17 -6.88 6.86 -2.64
C SER A 17 -6.11 7.37 -3.87
N CYS A 18 -5.75 8.65 -3.90
CA CYS A 18 -4.94 9.25 -4.94
C CYS A 18 -3.48 9.35 -4.51
N ILE A 19 -2.58 9.46 -5.48
CA ILE A 19 -1.22 9.95 -5.24
C ILE A 19 -1.32 11.40 -4.73
N LEU A 20 -0.30 11.86 -4.00
CA LEU A 20 -0.29 13.15 -3.31
C LEU A 20 -0.54 14.38 -4.20
N ASP A 21 -0.42 14.25 -5.52
CA ASP A 21 -0.75 15.28 -6.51
C ASP A 21 -2.22 15.20 -7.02
N GLY A 22 -3.04 14.33 -6.42
CA GLY A 22 -4.43 14.08 -6.79
C GLY A 22 -4.61 13.09 -7.96
N PHE A 23 -3.53 12.53 -8.50
CA PHE A 23 -3.63 11.58 -9.61
C PHE A 23 -4.05 10.19 -9.10
N SER A 24 -5.00 9.54 -9.78
CA SER A 24 -5.47 8.23 -9.34
C SER A 24 -4.37 7.17 -9.47
N LEU A 25 -4.32 6.23 -8.51
CA LEU A 25 -3.30 5.19 -8.49
C LEU A 25 -3.29 4.33 -9.77
N VAL A 26 -4.48 4.00 -10.30
CA VAL A 26 -4.61 3.23 -11.55
C VAL A 26 -4.04 4.00 -12.75
N ASN A 27 -4.29 5.31 -12.84
CA ASN A 27 -3.79 6.11 -13.95
C ASN A 27 -2.27 6.27 -13.87
N ALA A 28 -1.72 6.44 -12.66
CA ALA A 28 -0.29 6.51 -12.45
C ALA A 28 0.43 5.24 -12.91
N ILE A 29 -0.13 4.08 -12.56
CA ILE A 29 0.36 2.77 -13.02
C ILE A 29 0.32 2.68 -14.55
N SER A 30 -0.81 3.03 -15.18
CA SER A 30 -0.95 3.01 -16.63
C SER A 30 0.06 3.93 -17.32
N THR A 31 0.28 5.14 -16.79
CA THR A 31 1.28 6.08 -17.33
C THR A 31 2.69 5.50 -17.29
N VAL A 32 3.07 4.83 -16.19
CA VAL A 32 4.39 4.18 -16.11
C VAL A 32 4.48 3.00 -17.09
N ASP A 33 3.45 2.17 -17.18
CA ASP A 33 3.41 1.02 -18.10
C ASP A 33 3.51 1.47 -19.57
N GLU A 34 2.82 2.54 -19.95
CA GLU A 34 2.80 3.09 -21.32
C GLU A 34 4.09 3.85 -21.68
N SER A 35 4.74 4.48 -20.70
CA SER A 35 5.96 5.27 -20.92
C SER A 35 7.26 4.46 -20.87
N THR A 36 7.18 3.15 -20.57
CA THR A 36 8.36 2.30 -20.43
C THR A 36 8.35 1.14 -21.42
N ARG A 37 9.53 0.85 -22.02
CA ARG A 37 9.70 -0.32 -22.90
C ARG A 37 9.59 -1.65 -22.15
N TYR A 38 9.95 -1.65 -20.87
CA TYR A 38 9.95 -2.81 -19.99
C TYR A 38 9.25 -2.44 -18.68
N PRO A 39 7.93 -2.60 -18.60
CA PRO A 39 7.20 -2.20 -17.41
C PRO A 39 7.61 -3.04 -16.18
N PRO A 40 7.50 -2.47 -14.96
CA PRO A 40 7.64 -3.23 -13.72
C PRO A 40 6.78 -4.48 -13.71
N ILE A 41 7.19 -5.53 -13.01
CA ILE A 41 6.33 -6.72 -12.91
C ILE A 41 5.07 -6.46 -12.08
N GLY A 42 5.13 -5.43 -11.24
CA GLY A 42 3.99 -4.91 -10.49
C GLY A 42 4.41 -3.74 -9.62
N TYR A 43 3.41 -3.20 -8.94
CA TYR A 43 3.51 -1.99 -8.13
C TYR A 43 3.13 -2.30 -6.70
N LEU A 44 3.63 -1.48 -5.78
CA LEU A 44 3.29 -1.52 -4.38
C LEU A 44 2.67 -0.19 -3.97
N VAL A 45 1.96 -0.21 -2.84
CA VAL A 45 1.68 1.00 -2.05
C VAL A 45 2.42 0.88 -0.74
N ASN A 46 3.06 1.95 -0.29
CA ASN A 46 3.67 2.03 1.02
C ASN A 46 3.35 3.36 1.72
N CYS A 47 3.61 3.42 3.02
CA CYS A 47 3.37 4.58 3.86
C CYS A 47 1.92 5.10 3.88
N ALA A 48 0.95 4.23 3.64
CA ALA A 48 -0.47 4.55 3.73
C ALA A 48 -1.16 3.58 4.68
N TYR A 49 -2.18 4.02 5.42
CA TYR A 49 -2.98 3.12 6.25
C TYR A 49 -3.92 2.29 5.36
N PRO A 50 -4.29 1.04 5.72
CA PRO A 50 -5.03 0.16 4.81
C PRO A 50 -6.33 0.79 4.28
N SER A 51 -7.08 1.52 5.11
CA SER A 51 -8.34 2.15 4.66
C SER A 51 -8.17 3.16 3.52
N PHE A 52 -6.97 3.74 3.35
CA PHE A 52 -6.69 4.77 2.34
C PHE A 52 -6.78 4.24 0.92
N LEU A 53 -6.69 2.92 0.70
CA LEU A 53 -6.84 2.33 -0.63
C LEU A 53 -8.30 2.35 -1.13
N GLN A 54 -9.27 2.43 -0.21
CA GLN A 54 -10.70 2.29 -0.49
C GLN A 54 -10.99 1.13 -1.45
N ALA A 55 -10.47 -0.05 -1.12
CA ALA A 55 -10.29 -1.14 -2.08
C ALA A 55 -11.58 -1.59 -2.82
N SER A 56 -12.76 -1.42 -2.22
CA SER A 56 -14.04 -1.72 -2.87
C SER A 56 -14.41 -0.77 -4.00
N GLU A 57 -13.85 0.43 -4.00
CA GLU A 57 -14.17 1.51 -4.93
C GLU A 57 -13.16 1.58 -6.09
N GLN A 58 -12.02 0.89 -5.95
CA GLN A 58 -10.99 0.85 -6.98
C GLN A 58 -11.40 0.00 -8.18
N PRO A 59 -11.00 0.39 -9.41
CA PRO A 59 -11.25 -0.40 -10.60
C PRO A 59 -10.50 -1.73 -10.53
N THR A 60 -11.14 -2.81 -10.98
CA THR A 60 -10.55 -4.17 -10.96
C THR A 60 -9.23 -4.29 -11.72
N ALA A 61 -9.00 -3.41 -12.70
CA ALA A 61 -7.74 -3.33 -13.44
C ALA A 61 -6.53 -3.00 -12.54
N LEU A 62 -6.73 -2.22 -11.46
CA LEU A 62 -5.68 -1.90 -10.50
C LEU A 62 -5.04 -3.17 -9.93
N TYR A 63 -5.87 -4.13 -9.53
CA TYR A 63 -5.42 -5.35 -8.86
C TYR A 63 -4.69 -6.34 -9.76
N LYS A 64 -4.68 -6.12 -11.07
CA LYS A 64 -3.81 -6.87 -12.00
C LYS A 64 -2.34 -6.45 -11.88
N ARG A 65 -2.08 -5.25 -11.37
CA ARG A 65 -0.74 -4.62 -11.33
C ARG A 65 -0.28 -4.30 -9.91
N LEU A 66 -1.20 -4.01 -8.99
CA LEU A 66 -0.91 -3.78 -7.57
C LEU A 66 -0.64 -5.11 -6.85
N ILE A 67 0.62 -5.43 -6.63
CA ILE A 67 1.06 -6.73 -6.07
C ILE A 67 1.41 -6.65 -4.59
N GLY A 68 1.59 -5.44 -4.04
CA GLY A 68 1.97 -5.28 -2.64
C GLY A 68 1.38 -4.07 -1.93
N TYR A 69 1.26 -4.18 -0.61
CA TYR A 69 0.84 -3.11 0.29
C TYR A 69 1.66 -3.19 1.58
N GLN A 70 2.35 -2.10 1.93
CA GLN A 70 3.16 -1.97 3.14
C GLN A 70 2.60 -0.82 3.98
N ALA A 71 1.70 -1.14 4.90
CA ALA A 71 0.86 -0.13 5.54
C ALA A 71 1.51 0.55 6.74
N ASN A 72 1.13 1.79 7.02
CA ASN A 72 1.42 2.44 8.30
C ASN A 72 0.62 1.83 9.44
N ALA A 73 1.12 1.96 10.66
CA ALA A 73 0.41 1.50 11.87
C ALA A 73 -0.73 2.43 12.30
N SER A 74 -0.69 3.71 11.89
CA SER A 74 -1.74 4.69 12.19
C SER A 74 -2.51 5.13 10.96
N SER A 75 -3.79 5.44 11.13
CA SER A 75 -4.67 6.05 10.12
C SER A 75 -4.49 7.55 9.93
N LEU A 76 -3.48 8.12 10.58
CA LEU A 76 -3.05 9.50 10.36
C LEU A 76 -2.45 9.65 8.96
N ASP A 77 -2.70 10.79 8.32
CA ASP A 77 -2.04 11.15 7.07
C ASP A 77 -0.61 11.66 7.31
N HIS A 78 0.09 11.95 6.22
CA HIS A 78 1.51 12.28 6.26
C HIS A 78 1.83 13.54 7.08
N CYS A 79 0.98 14.57 6.98
CA CYS A 79 1.16 15.80 7.75
C CYS A 79 0.90 15.55 9.23
N GLU A 80 -0.17 14.81 9.54
CA GLU A 80 -0.51 14.44 10.92
C GLU A 80 0.56 13.56 11.58
N ILE A 81 1.24 12.68 10.80
CA ILE A 81 2.35 11.86 11.29
C ILE A 81 3.60 12.71 11.57
N ASP A 82 3.90 13.69 10.72
CA ASP A 82 5.06 14.57 10.88
C ASP A 82 4.94 15.46 12.12
N GLU A 83 3.72 15.91 12.43
CA GLU A 83 3.42 16.72 13.62
C GLU A 83 3.23 15.89 14.91
N ALA A 84 3.22 14.56 14.82
CA ALA A 84 2.97 13.71 15.98
C ALA A 84 4.17 13.65 16.94
N VAL A 85 3.95 14.04 18.19
CA VAL A 85 4.97 14.01 19.25
C VAL A 85 5.29 12.58 19.71
N ASP A 86 4.29 11.68 19.64
CA ASP A 86 4.40 10.29 20.07
C ASP A 86 4.04 9.35 18.94
N LEU A 87 4.61 8.14 18.98
CA LEU A 87 4.24 7.06 18.07
C LEU A 87 2.73 6.76 18.16
N LYS A 88 2.04 6.87 17.03
CA LYS A 88 0.62 6.54 16.90
C LYS A 88 0.47 5.17 16.25
N VAL A 89 -0.37 4.34 16.85
CA VAL A 89 -0.66 2.97 16.42
C VAL A 89 -2.14 2.71 16.63
N ASN A 90 -2.85 2.34 15.58
CA ASN A 90 -4.23 1.87 15.65
C ASN A 90 -4.27 0.40 16.14
N ASP A 91 -5.46 -0.11 16.39
CA ASP A 91 -5.64 -1.51 16.80
C ASP A 91 -5.05 -2.48 15.75
N ILE A 92 -4.18 -3.38 16.21
CA ILE A 92 -3.47 -4.33 15.32
C ILE A 92 -4.44 -5.31 14.67
N SER A 93 -5.52 -5.69 15.35
CA SER A 93 -6.51 -6.61 14.80
C SER A 93 -7.34 -5.94 13.69
N ASP A 94 -7.76 -4.68 13.88
CA ASP A 94 -8.38 -3.89 12.81
C ASP A 94 -7.44 -3.75 11.59
N TRP A 95 -6.21 -3.28 11.83
CA TRP A 95 -5.19 -3.15 10.79
C TRP A 95 -4.97 -4.47 10.04
N GLY A 96 -4.81 -5.57 10.78
CA GLY A 96 -4.53 -6.88 10.24
C GLY A 96 -5.66 -7.46 9.42
N LYS A 97 -6.92 -7.31 9.86
CA LYS A 97 -8.11 -7.73 9.10
C LYS A 97 -8.20 -7.00 7.76
N GLN A 98 -7.94 -5.70 7.74
CA GLN A 98 -7.96 -4.91 6.51
C GLN A 98 -6.84 -5.35 5.55
N MET A 99 -5.63 -5.61 6.08
CA MET A 99 -4.51 -6.11 5.29
C MET A 99 -4.78 -7.52 4.72
N LEU A 100 -5.30 -8.46 5.51
CA LEU A 100 -5.64 -9.80 5.02
C LEU A 100 -6.76 -9.76 3.97
N ARG A 101 -7.72 -8.83 4.10
CA ARG A 101 -8.75 -8.59 3.09
C ARG A 101 -8.14 -8.25 1.72
N PHE A 102 -7.03 -7.52 1.67
CA PHE A 102 -6.31 -7.23 0.42
C PHE A 102 -5.81 -8.50 -0.28
N ASN A 103 -5.27 -9.44 0.49
CA ASN A 103 -4.83 -10.71 -0.08
C ASN A 103 -6.01 -11.59 -0.51
N GLN A 104 -7.00 -11.75 0.37
CA GLN A 104 -8.09 -12.68 0.20
C GLN A 104 -9.08 -12.27 -0.91
N HIS A 105 -9.40 -10.98 -1.01
CA HIS A 105 -10.43 -10.50 -1.95
C HIS A 105 -9.87 -9.79 -3.18
N TYR A 106 -8.67 -9.22 -3.08
CA TYR A 106 -8.09 -8.41 -4.15
C TYR A 106 -6.79 -8.98 -4.71
N GLY A 107 -6.31 -10.10 -4.17
CA GLY A 107 -5.16 -10.81 -4.72
C GLY A 107 -3.80 -10.15 -4.46
N ILE A 108 -3.71 -9.13 -3.60
CA ILE A 108 -2.44 -8.48 -3.25
C ILE A 108 -1.55 -9.48 -2.50
N LYS A 109 -0.37 -9.79 -3.04
CA LYS A 109 0.46 -10.92 -2.59
C LYS A 109 1.47 -10.54 -1.51
N ILE A 110 1.98 -9.32 -1.57
CA ILE A 110 3.01 -8.83 -0.65
C ILE A 110 2.32 -7.95 0.38
N LEU A 111 2.13 -8.46 1.60
CA LEU A 111 1.63 -7.67 2.72
C LEU A 111 2.77 -7.39 3.70
N GLY A 112 2.83 -6.17 4.22
CA GLY A 112 3.83 -5.79 5.19
C GLY A 112 3.50 -4.49 5.89
N GLY A 113 4.48 -4.01 6.64
CA GLY A 113 4.36 -2.77 7.38
C GLY A 113 5.37 -1.71 6.92
N CYS A 114 5.02 -0.45 7.20
CA CYS A 114 5.84 0.74 7.00
C CYS A 114 5.92 1.51 8.34
N CYS A 115 5.73 2.84 8.35
CA CYS A 115 5.91 3.67 9.54
C CYS A 115 5.04 3.21 10.72
N GLY A 116 5.68 3.09 11.88
CA GLY A 116 5.06 2.68 13.14
C GLY A 116 4.67 1.21 13.26
N THR A 117 4.79 0.41 12.20
CA THR A 117 4.53 -1.03 12.29
C THR A 117 5.68 -1.76 12.98
N GLY A 118 5.34 -2.85 13.68
CA GLY A 118 6.31 -3.64 14.44
C GLY A 118 6.00 -5.14 14.37
N VAL A 119 6.78 -5.93 15.11
CA VAL A 119 6.71 -7.41 15.10
C VAL A 119 5.29 -7.94 15.31
N GLN A 120 4.49 -7.30 16.16
CA GLN A 120 3.12 -7.75 16.42
C GLN A 120 2.20 -7.62 15.20
N HIS A 121 2.40 -6.62 14.34
CA HIS A 121 1.66 -6.47 13.09
C HIS A 121 2.00 -7.60 12.12
N LEU A 122 3.30 -7.89 11.96
CA LEU A 122 3.76 -8.98 11.08
C LEU A 122 3.31 -10.35 11.60
N LYS A 123 3.36 -10.58 12.92
CA LYS A 123 2.82 -11.80 13.53
C LYS A 123 1.33 -11.97 13.24
N TYR A 124 0.55 -10.88 13.27
CA TYR A 124 -0.87 -10.95 12.94
C TYR A 124 -1.08 -11.51 11.52
N LEU A 125 -0.36 -10.98 10.53
CA LEU A 125 -0.47 -11.39 9.11
C LEU A 125 -0.06 -12.85 8.85
N VAL A 126 0.79 -13.43 9.69
CA VAL A 126 1.26 -14.81 9.53
C VAL A 126 0.37 -15.81 10.26
N ASN A 127 -0.29 -15.36 11.34
CA ASN A 127 -1.05 -16.23 12.23
C ASN A 127 -2.55 -16.31 11.91
N HIS A 128 -3.06 -15.49 10.99
CA HIS A 128 -4.47 -15.41 10.59
C HIS A 128 -4.58 -15.38 9.07
#